data_AF-A0A0H3GY83-F1
#
_entry.id   AF-A0A0H3GY83-F1
#
_cell.length_a   1.000
_cell.length_b   1.000
_cell.length_c   1.000
_cell.angle_alpha   90.00
_cell.angle_beta   90.00
_cell.angle_gamma   90.00
#
_symmetry.space_group_name_H-M   'P 1'
#
loop_
_entity.id
_entity.type
_entity.pdbx_description
1 polymer ?
#
loop_
_entity_poly.entity_id
_entity_poly.type
_entity_poly.pdbx_seq_one_letter_code
_entity_poly.pdbx_strand_id
1 'polypeptide(L)' 'MWVRYRSDVTSASRIIWKQKGHDAKAFDIQSAIPDEKATRLELLCKGGLKP' A
#
# COMPACT_ATOMS: atom_id res chain seq x y z
N MET A 1 -1.77 -4.32 -4.77
CA MET A 1 -1.98 -4.95 -3.45
C MET A 1 -3.40 -4.66 -3.03
N TRP A 2 -4.05 -5.55 -2.26
CA TRP A 2 -5.40 -5.33 -1.76
C TRP A 2 -5.39 -5.25 -0.24
N VAL A 3 -6.11 -4.28 0.32
CA VAL A 3 -6.33 -4.15 1.77
C VAL A 3 -7.82 -3.91 2.04
N ARG A 4 -8.26 -4.09 3.30
CA ARG A 4 -9.58 -3.61 3.72
C ARG A 4 -9.65 -2.11 3.53
N TYR A 5 -10.81 -1.60 3.15
CA TYR A 5 -10.99 -0.17 2.96
C TYR A 5 -10.59 0.60 4.22
N ARG A 6 -9.81 1.66 3.99
CA ARG A 6 -9.30 2.58 5.00
C ARG A 6 -9.25 3.96 4.37
N SER A 7 -10.03 4.89 4.90
CA SER A 7 -10.12 6.26 4.36
C SER A 7 -8.85 7.07 4.60
N ASP A 8 -7.98 6.64 5.51
CA ASP A 8 -6.71 7.30 5.82
C ASP A 8 -5.55 6.85 4.91
N VAL A 9 -5.75 5.83 4.08
CA VAL A 9 -4.75 5.35 3.12
C VAL A 9 -4.93 6.06 1.78
N THR A 10 -3.94 6.89 1.41
CA THR A 10 -3.94 7.68 0.16
C THR A 10 -2.64 7.45 -0.63
N SER A 11 -2.53 8.05 -1.83
CA SER A 11 -1.28 8.04 -2.61
C SER A 11 -0.12 8.78 -1.93
N ALA A 12 -0.39 9.61 -0.91
CA ALA A 12 0.67 10.21 -0.09
C ALA A 12 1.25 9.24 0.96
N SER A 13 0.64 8.07 1.13
CA SER A 13 1.12 7.03 2.05
C SER A 13 2.16 6.13 1.36
N ARG A 14 3.01 5.49 2.17
CA ARG A 14 3.95 4.45 1.72
C ARG A 14 3.69 3.14 2.44
N ILE A 15 3.96 2.03 1.77
CA ILE A 15 3.89 0.69 2.35
C ILE A 15 5.29 0.28 2.79
N ILE A 16 5.45 0.00 4.08
CA ILE A 16 6.66 -0.64 4.60
C ILE A 16 6.34 -2.11 4.85
N TRP A 17 6.87 -2.98 4.00
CA TRP A 17 6.75 -4.41 4.15
C TRP A 17 7.94 -4.94 4.96
N LYS A 18 7.64 -5.64 6.06
CA LYS A 18 8.63 -6.27 6.94
C LYS A 18 8.29 -7.75 7.09
N GLN A 19 9.27 -8.61 6.85
CA GLN A 19 9.18 -10.05 7.13
C GLN A 19 10.40 -10.45 7.95
N LYS A 20 10.20 -11.27 8.98
CA LYS A 20 11.31 -11.76 9.82
C LYS A 20 12.34 -12.48 8.93
N GLY A 21 13.61 -12.09 9.05
CA GLY A 21 14.70 -12.65 8.24
C GLY A 21 14.91 -12.01 6.86
N HIS A 22 14.12 -10.99 6.50
CA HIS A 22 14.29 -10.23 5.27
C HIS A 22 14.44 -8.73 5.57
N ASP A 23 15.23 -8.04 4.75
CA ASP A 23 15.29 -6.58 4.78
C ASP A 23 13.91 -5.99 4.50
N ALA A 24 13.59 -4.89 5.19
CA ALA A 24 12.38 -4.14 4.94
C ALA A 24 12.36 -3.63 3.49
N LYS A 25 11.19 -3.66 2.86
CA LYS A 25 10.98 -3.10 1.52
C LYS A 25 9.97 -1.97 1.60
N ALA A 26 10.29 -0.85 0.95
CA ALA A 26 9.36 0.26 0.80
C ALA A 26 8.74 0.29 -0.60
N PHE A 27 7.46 0.63 -0.64
CA PHE A 27 6.70 0.83 -1.87
C PHE A 27 5.89 2.13 -1.77
N ASP A 28 6.00 2.99 -2.78
CA ASP A 28 5.15 4.18 -2.89
C ASP A 28 3.81 3.79 -3.48
N ILE A 29 2.73 4.29 -2.90
CA ILE A 29 1.37 4.11 -3.42
C ILE A 29 1.16 5.14 -4.53
N GLN A 30 1.01 4.65 -5.76
CA GLN A 30 0.71 5.48 -6.93
C GLN A 30 -0.78 5.83 -6.99
N SER A 31 -1.64 4.86 -6.66
CA SER A 31 -3.09 5.03 -6.60
C SER A 31 -3.71 4.18 -5.50
N ALA A 32 -4.73 4.73 -4.84
CA ALA A 32 -5.56 4.07 -3.85
C ALA A 32 -7.01 4.07 -4.36
N ILE A 33 -7.48 2.93 -4.87
CA ILE A 33 -8.73 2.80 -5.61
C ILE A 33 -9.73 2.00 -4.77
N PRO A 34 -10.80 2.62 -4.24
CA PRO A 34 -11.81 1.89 -3.50
C PRO A 34 -12.69 1.06 -4.44
N ASP A 35 -13.18 -0.08 -3.96
CA ASP A 35 -14.29 -0.74 -4.64
C ASP A 35 -15.61 0.04 -4.42
N GLU A 36 -16.62 -0.29 -5.23
CA GLU A 36 -17.92 0.42 -5.22
C GLU A 36 -18.59 0.48 -3.84
N LYS A 37 -18.36 -0.55 -3.00
CA LYS A 37 -18.95 -0.67 -1.66
C LYS A 37 -18.03 -0.19 -0.54
N ALA A 38 -16.85 0.36 -0.86
CA ALA A 38 -15.82 0.76 0.10
C ALA A 38 -15.52 -0.33 1.15
N THR A 39 -15.41 -1.59 0.71
CA THR A 39 -15.02 -2.74 1.52
C THR A 39 -13.54 -3.06 1.39
N ARG A 40 -12.95 -2.71 0.24
CA ARG A 40 -11.54 -2.96 -0.09
C ARG A 40 -10.94 -1.78 -0.84
N LEU A 41 -9.63 -1.66 -0.72
CA LEU A 41 -8.83 -0.67 -1.42
C LEU A 41 -7.78 -1.41 -2.24
N GLU A 42 -7.80 -1.18 -3.55
CA GLU A 42 -6.73 -1.60 -4.45
C GLU A 42 -5.63 -0.55 -4.44
N LEU A 43 -4.43 -0.98 -4.09
CA LEU A 43 -3.22 -0.16 -4.06
C LEU A 43 -2.35 -0.52 -5.26
N LEU A 44 -2.19 0.43 -6.17
CA LEU A 44 -1.16 0.39 -7.20
C LEU A 44 0.12 0.93 -6.60
N CYS A 45 1.21 0.16 -6.64
CA CYS A 45 2.44 0.51 -5.93
C CYS A 45 3.67 0.39 -6.83
N LYS A 46 4.68 1.22 -6.56
CA LYS A 46 6.00 1.12 -7.16
C LYS A 46 7.03 0.78 -6.08
N GLY A 47 7.73 -0.34 -6.25
CA GLY A 47 8.80 -0.76 -5.34
C GLY A 47 10.17 -0.18 -5.72
N GLY A 48 11.19 -0.55 -4.94
CA GLY A 48 12.57 -0.14 -5.17
C GLY A 48 13.01 1.06 -4.35
N LEU A 49 12.23 1.44 -3.33
CA LEU A 49 12.56 2.53 -2.42
C LEU A 49 13.33 1.99 -1.22
N LYS A 50 14.22 2.82 -0.68
CA LYS A 50 14.82 2.56 0.62
C LYS A 50 13.75 2.74 1.72
N PRO A 51 13.69 1.85 2.72
CA PRO A 51 12.78 1.97 3.87
C PRO A 51 12.83 3.34 4.57
#